data_AF-A0A5N1JIE0-F1
#
_entry.id   AF-A0A5N1JIE0-F1
#
_cell.length_a   1.000
_cell.length_b   1.000
_cell.length_c   1.000
_cell.angle_alpha   90.00
_cell.angle_beta   90.00
_cell.angle_gamma   90.00
#
_symmetry.space_group_name_H-M   'P 1'
#
loop_
_entity.id
_entity.type
_entity.pdbx_description
1 polymer ?
#
loop_
_entity_poly.entity_id
_entity_poly.type
_entity_poly.pdbx_seq_one_letter_code
_entity_poly.pdbx_strand_id
1 'polypeptide(L)'
;MWVFDLTFLIGLALAVYVLLTPARRRWMALLGGLALASPGLRWLTTVFGFPIRLQLSAWVVAILQMLGADATVSGNLIRLNGLDFAVDPACMGLQMTGLSMLAGLFLVIHLENRTHTRLSFGWLVLVTAGTVALLILTNLLRILTLVIFRIAPEDPLHDLVGLACLALYLLVPLTWGLHRLYERVGKPLPAHSDRVWARLAAMYGVVGLAGFGIIHRSQPVTPVAVDVPSGYVSRQLDHGFTQYSKTGSLVYVKPVRTAYSAEHSPLVCWKGSGYAFGAVAEKVIDGHRIYVGSLQRGSERLYTAWWFTNGVQQTIGQFDFRWRMLRGEPAFALVNVTVARPADLEKIVRDWY
;
A
#
# COMPACT_ATOMS: atom_id res chain seq x y z
N MET A 1 -11.03 3.83 -20.93
CA MET A 1 -10.47 3.00 -19.84
C MET A 1 -10.46 1.56 -20.31
N TRP A 2 -9.28 1.00 -20.57
CA TRP A 2 -9.17 -0.41 -20.98
C TRP A 2 -9.60 -1.29 -19.79
N VAL A 3 -10.60 -2.15 -20.00
CA VAL A 3 -11.19 -3.02 -18.96
C VAL A 3 -10.20 -4.10 -18.49
N PHE A 4 -9.12 -4.32 -19.24
CA PHE A 4 -8.12 -5.34 -18.95
C PHE A 4 -6.75 -4.67 -18.83
N ASP A 5 -6.22 -4.61 -17.60
CA ASP A 5 -4.83 -4.20 -17.37
C ASP A 5 -3.87 -5.40 -17.59
N LEU A 6 -2.57 -5.12 -17.76
CA LEU A 6 -1.56 -6.16 -17.98
C LEU A 6 -1.56 -7.23 -16.86
N THR A 7 -1.82 -6.80 -15.62
CA THR A 7 -1.94 -7.67 -14.45
C THR A 7 -3.05 -8.70 -14.64
N PHE A 8 -4.23 -8.27 -15.13
CA PHE A 8 -5.35 -9.15 -15.43
C PHE A 8 -5.00 -10.17 -16.53
N LEU A 9 -4.38 -9.73 -17.62
CA LEU A 9 -3.98 -10.62 -18.73
C LEU A 9 -2.98 -11.68 -18.26
N ILE A 10 -2.00 -11.31 -17.44
CA ILE A 10 -1.01 -12.24 -16.87
C ILE A 10 -1.66 -13.18 -15.85
N GLY A 11 -2.60 -12.67 -15.04
CA GLY A 11 -3.41 -13.51 -14.14
C GLY A 11 -4.23 -14.55 -14.90
N LEU A 12 -4.84 -14.17 -16.02
CA LEU A 12 -5.57 -15.08 -16.90
C LEU A 12 -4.63 -16.11 -17.54
N ALA A 13 -3.48 -15.69 -18.07
CA ALA A 13 -2.47 -16.58 -18.63
C ALA A 13 -1.96 -17.59 -17.59
N LEU A 14 -1.76 -17.15 -16.35
CA LEU A 14 -1.39 -18.03 -15.24
C LEU A 14 -2.49 -19.05 -14.92
N ALA A 15 -3.75 -18.63 -14.89
CA ALA A 15 -4.87 -19.55 -14.66
C ALA A 15 -4.98 -20.60 -15.77
N VAL A 16 -4.84 -20.19 -17.04
CA VAL A 16 -4.79 -21.10 -18.19
C VAL A 16 -3.59 -22.06 -18.09
N TYR A 17 -2.40 -21.54 -17.77
CA TYR A 17 -1.21 -22.36 -17.58
C TYR A 17 -1.43 -23.42 -16.49
N VAL A 18 -2.02 -23.03 -15.35
CA VAL A 18 -2.33 -23.97 -14.26
C VAL A 18 -3.27 -25.08 -14.71
N LEU A 19 -4.31 -24.78 -15.52
CA LEU A 19 -5.24 -25.79 -16.03
C LEU A 19 -4.55 -26.88 -16.86
N LEU A 20 -3.48 -26.52 -17.57
CA LEU A 20 -2.71 -27.42 -18.42
C LEU A 20 -1.71 -28.29 -17.64
N THR A 21 -1.56 -28.08 -16.33
CA THR A 21 -0.50 -28.72 -15.54
C THR A 21 -1.00 -29.92 -14.71
N PRO A 22 -0.13 -30.91 -14.40
CA PRO A 22 -0.46 -32.03 -13.53
C PRO A 22 -0.90 -31.58 -12.13
N ALA A 23 -0.36 -30.44 -11.65
CA ALA A 23 -0.68 -29.85 -10.36
C ALA A 23 -1.97 -28.98 -10.37
N ARG A 24 -2.76 -29.00 -11.47
CA ARG A 24 -3.94 -28.12 -11.67
C ARG A 24 -4.88 -28.05 -10.48
N ARG A 25 -5.20 -29.18 -9.84
CA ARG A 25 -6.19 -29.23 -8.74
C ARG A 25 -5.74 -28.40 -7.53
N ARG A 26 -4.47 -28.50 -7.13
CA ARG A 26 -3.91 -27.75 -5.99
C ARG A 26 -3.85 -26.27 -6.28
N TRP A 27 -3.29 -25.90 -7.43
CA TRP A 27 -3.06 -24.50 -7.76
C TRP A 27 -4.35 -23.78 -8.14
N MET A 28 -5.35 -24.46 -8.71
CA MET A 28 -6.68 -23.87 -8.84
C MET A 28 -7.33 -23.57 -7.49
N ALA A 29 -7.18 -24.45 -6.50
CA ALA A 29 -7.72 -24.19 -5.16
C ALA A 29 -7.01 -23.02 -4.46
N LEU A 30 -5.70 -22.88 -4.67
CA LEU A 30 -4.91 -21.74 -4.16
C LEU A 30 -5.25 -20.44 -4.90
N LEU A 31 -5.35 -20.46 -6.23
CA LEU A 31 -5.74 -19.31 -7.04
C LEU A 31 -7.16 -18.86 -6.73
N GLY A 32 -8.11 -19.80 -6.57
CA GLY A 32 -9.47 -19.51 -6.13
C GLY A 32 -9.50 -18.90 -4.73
N GLY A 33 -8.71 -19.44 -3.79
CA GLY A 33 -8.53 -18.86 -2.45
C GLY A 33 -7.95 -17.45 -2.50
N LEU A 34 -6.94 -17.19 -3.33
CA LEU A 34 -6.36 -15.86 -3.53
C LEU A 34 -7.35 -14.89 -4.17
N ALA A 35 -8.18 -15.35 -5.11
CA ALA A 35 -9.23 -14.52 -5.71
C ALA A 35 -10.27 -14.09 -4.67
N LEU A 36 -10.70 -15.01 -3.79
CA LEU A 36 -11.59 -14.70 -2.67
C LEU A 36 -10.92 -13.78 -1.63
N ALA A 37 -9.62 -13.98 -1.38
CA ALA A 37 -8.83 -13.12 -0.50
C ALA A 37 -8.43 -11.78 -1.16
N SER A 38 -8.72 -11.57 -2.44
CA SER A 38 -8.27 -10.40 -3.20
C SER A 38 -8.70 -9.06 -2.60
N PRO A 39 -9.91 -8.89 -2.01
CA PRO A 39 -10.25 -7.64 -1.32
C PRO A 39 -9.31 -7.37 -0.13
N GLY A 40 -8.95 -8.41 0.63
CA GLY A 40 -7.99 -8.31 1.74
C GLY A 40 -6.57 -7.99 1.28
N LEU A 41 -6.13 -8.54 0.14
CA LEU A 41 -4.84 -8.21 -0.46
C LEU A 41 -4.79 -6.75 -0.97
N ARG A 42 -5.88 -6.27 -1.58
CA ARG A 42 -6.01 -4.85 -1.96
C ARG A 42 -6.00 -3.94 -0.74
N TRP A 43 -6.68 -4.35 0.33
CA TRP A 43 -6.64 -3.64 1.61
C TRP A 43 -5.21 -3.53 2.14
N LEU A 44 -4.46 -4.65 2.17
CA LEU A 44 -3.09 -4.69 2.68
C LEU A 44 -2.18 -3.74 1.88
N THR A 45 -2.20 -3.83 0.55
CA THR A 45 -1.38 -2.98 -0.32
C THR A 45 -1.77 -1.51 -0.21
N THR A 46 -3.05 -1.19 0.03
CA THR A 46 -3.54 0.18 0.21
C THR A 46 -3.10 0.79 1.54
N VAL A 47 -3.19 0.03 2.64
CA VAL A 47 -2.86 0.49 3.99
C VAL A 47 -1.36 0.62 4.19
N PHE A 48 -0.59 -0.40 3.77
CA PHE A 48 0.85 -0.45 4.02
C PHE A 48 1.69 0.13 2.87
N GLY A 49 1.14 0.27 1.66
CA GLY A 49 1.89 0.76 0.51
C GLY A 49 2.40 2.19 0.64
N PHE A 50 1.70 3.09 1.34
CA PHE A 50 2.21 4.45 1.58
C PHE A 50 3.31 4.52 2.66
N PRO A 51 3.13 3.96 3.86
CA PRO A 51 4.21 3.89 4.86
C PRO A 51 5.50 3.26 4.31
N ILE A 52 5.39 2.18 3.53
CA ILE A 52 6.54 1.54 2.89
C ILE A 52 7.28 2.53 1.97
N ARG A 53 6.56 3.36 1.20
CA ARG A 53 7.19 4.39 0.33
C ARG A 53 7.95 5.45 1.10
N LEU A 54 7.38 5.93 2.20
CA LEU A 54 8.06 6.89 3.06
C LEU A 54 9.37 6.30 3.60
N GLN A 55 9.31 5.05 4.05
CA GLN A 55 10.49 4.35 4.55
C GLN A 55 11.54 4.11 3.46
N LEU A 56 11.12 3.69 2.26
CA LEU A 56 12.02 3.52 1.11
C LEU A 56 12.70 4.84 0.75
N SER A 57 11.96 5.96 0.75
CA SER A 57 12.50 7.29 0.46
C SER A 57 13.57 7.70 1.48
N ALA A 58 13.31 7.43 2.76
CA ALA A 58 14.28 7.65 3.83
C ALA A 58 15.55 6.80 3.67
N TRP A 59 15.41 5.52 3.31
CA TRP A 59 16.56 4.65 3.03
C TRP A 59 17.37 5.10 1.82
N VAL A 60 16.73 5.56 0.74
CA VAL A 60 17.44 6.14 -0.41
C VAL A 60 18.27 7.35 0.00
N VAL A 61 17.69 8.28 0.76
CA VAL A 61 18.44 9.46 1.23
C VAL A 61 19.58 9.08 2.15
N ALA A 62 19.38 8.12 3.07
CA ALA A 62 20.46 7.63 3.92
C ALA A 62 21.62 7.05 3.08
N ILE A 63 21.32 6.29 2.02
CA ILE A 63 22.34 5.77 1.10
C ILE A 63 23.07 6.90 0.37
N LEU A 64 22.33 7.90 -0.14
CA LEU A 64 22.92 9.03 -0.85
C LEU A 64 23.80 9.90 0.06
N GLN A 65 23.39 10.14 1.30
CA GLN A 65 24.19 10.86 2.30
C GLN A 65 25.46 10.09 2.66
N MET A 66 25.40 8.76 2.79
CA MET A 66 26.60 7.93 2.99
C MET A 66 27.59 8.03 1.82
N LEU A 67 27.09 8.28 0.61
CA LEU A 67 27.91 8.53 -0.59
C LEU A 67 28.40 9.98 -0.71
N GLY A 68 28.12 10.83 0.28
CA GLY A 68 28.56 12.23 0.31
C GLY A 68 27.68 13.21 -0.48
N ALA A 69 26.49 12.80 -0.90
CA ALA A 69 25.56 13.68 -1.60
C ALA A 69 24.74 14.53 -0.62
N ASP A 70 24.45 15.79 -1.00
CA ASP A 70 23.49 16.64 -0.31
C ASP A 70 22.07 16.20 -0.66
N ALA A 71 21.59 15.19 0.08
CA ALA A 71 20.27 14.61 -0.07
C ALA A 71 19.45 14.84 1.19
N THR A 72 18.20 15.27 1.04
CA THR A 72 17.23 15.40 2.13
C THR A 72 15.91 14.73 1.76
N VAL A 73 15.22 14.18 2.75
CA VAL A 73 13.90 13.56 2.57
C VAL A 73 12.86 14.37 3.33
N SER A 74 11.71 14.58 2.70
CA SER A 74 10.54 15.15 3.35
C SER A 74 9.32 14.40 2.85
N GLY A 75 8.75 13.52 3.68
CA GLY A 75 7.66 12.62 3.27
C GLY A 75 8.07 11.72 2.10
N ASN A 76 7.42 11.86 0.95
CA ASN A 76 7.75 11.10 -0.27
C ASN A 76 8.61 11.90 -1.27
N LEU A 77 9.10 13.08 -0.88
CA LEU A 77 9.99 13.89 -1.69
C LEU A 77 11.44 13.63 -1.28
N ILE A 78 12.26 13.38 -2.28
CA ILE A 78 13.72 13.28 -2.17
C ILE A 78 14.29 14.51 -2.85
N ARG A 79 14.97 15.36 -2.09
CA ARG A 79 15.72 16.51 -2.63
C ARG A 79 17.17 16.13 -2.75
N LEU A 80 17.73 16.19 -3.95
CA LEU A 80 19.14 15.90 -4.24
C LEU A 80 19.76 17.10 -4.95
N ASN A 81 20.74 17.75 -4.33
CA ASN A 81 21.42 18.94 -4.87
C ASN A 81 20.44 20.04 -5.33
N GLY A 82 19.37 20.28 -4.55
CA GLY A 82 18.34 21.28 -4.86
C GLY A 82 17.26 20.85 -5.86
N LEU A 83 17.33 19.65 -6.44
CA LEU A 83 16.29 19.09 -7.31
C LEU A 83 15.36 18.17 -6.52
N ASP A 84 14.04 18.35 -6.68
CA ASP A 84 13.01 17.58 -6.00
C ASP A 84 12.51 16.41 -6.87
N PHE A 85 12.57 15.21 -6.31
CA PHE A 85 12.06 13.98 -6.89
C PHE A 85 10.93 13.43 -6.03
N ALA A 86 9.71 13.41 -6.56
CA ALA A 86 8.58 12.78 -5.89
C ALA A 86 8.57 11.28 -6.15
N VAL A 87 8.62 10.48 -5.09
CA VAL A 87 8.42 9.03 -5.16
C VAL A 87 6.92 8.77 -5.24
N ASP A 88 6.40 8.87 -6.46
CA ASP A 88 4.97 8.79 -6.74
C ASP A 88 4.43 7.35 -6.64
N PRO A 89 3.09 7.16 -6.55
CA PRO A 89 2.47 5.84 -6.71
C PRO A 89 2.85 5.17 -8.04
N ALA A 90 3.18 5.95 -9.08
CA ALA A 90 3.68 5.45 -10.36
C ALA A 90 5.02 4.71 -10.21
N CYS A 91 5.89 5.15 -9.28
CA CYS A 91 7.16 4.49 -8.96
C CYS A 91 6.99 3.18 -8.17
N MET A 92 5.77 2.89 -7.68
CA MET A 92 5.38 1.60 -7.10
C MET A 92 4.34 0.86 -7.93
N GLY A 93 3.95 1.43 -9.09
CA GLY A 93 2.68 1.20 -9.79
C GLY A 93 2.07 -0.14 -9.42
N LEU A 94 0.88 -0.14 -8.82
CA LEU A 94 0.17 -1.33 -8.33
C LEU A 94 0.28 -2.55 -9.29
N GLN A 95 0.40 -2.27 -10.59
CA GLN A 95 0.73 -3.18 -11.68
C GLN A 95 2.07 -3.93 -11.52
N MET A 96 3.18 -3.29 -11.16
CA MET A 96 4.49 -3.92 -10.95
C MET A 96 4.56 -4.76 -9.67
N THR A 97 3.91 -4.33 -8.58
CA THR A 97 3.79 -5.16 -7.36
C THR A 97 2.95 -6.40 -7.63
N GLY A 98 1.80 -6.23 -8.31
CA GLY A 98 0.94 -7.33 -8.75
C GLY A 98 1.67 -8.28 -9.71
N LEU A 99 2.36 -7.73 -10.71
CA LEU A 99 3.17 -8.47 -11.66
C LEU A 99 4.28 -9.28 -10.98
N SER A 100 4.99 -8.67 -10.03
CA SER A 100 6.06 -9.32 -9.25
C SER A 100 5.55 -10.52 -8.47
N MET A 101 4.39 -10.37 -7.81
CA MET A 101 3.77 -11.46 -7.06
C MET A 101 3.25 -12.56 -7.98
N LEU A 102 2.62 -12.21 -9.10
CA LEU A 102 2.16 -13.18 -10.11
C LEU A 102 3.32 -13.93 -10.75
N ALA A 103 4.43 -13.24 -11.06
CA ALA A 103 5.63 -13.86 -11.62
C ALA A 103 6.29 -14.81 -10.60
N GLY A 104 6.36 -14.43 -9.33
CA GLY A 104 6.84 -15.33 -8.26
C GLY A 104 5.96 -16.57 -8.12
N LEU A 105 4.64 -16.40 -8.15
CA LEU A 105 3.68 -17.51 -8.11
C LEU A 105 3.82 -18.43 -9.35
N PHE A 106 3.92 -17.84 -10.54
CA PHE A 106 4.16 -18.57 -11.78
C PHE A 106 5.41 -19.44 -11.68
N LEU A 107 6.51 -18.88 -11.17
CA LEU A 107 7.79 -19.57 -11.06
C LEU A 107 7.74 -20.76 -10.08
N VAL A 108 7.06 -20.60 -8.95
CA VAL A 108 6.82 -21.70 -7.99
C VAL A 108 6.01 -22.83 -8.65
N ILE A 109 4.94 -22.48 -9.38
CA ILE A 109 4.11 -23.45 -10.11
C ILE A 109 4.93 -24.14 -11.21
N HIS A 110 5.70 -23.37 -11.97
CA HIS A 110 6.54 -23.87 -13.05
C HIS A 110 7.58 -24.87 -12.55
N LEU A 111 8.29 -24.55 -11.46
CA LEU A 111 9.30 -25.43 -10.87
C LEU A 111 8.69 -26.68 -10.22
N GLU A 112 7.53 -26.57 -9.58
CA GLU A 112 6.80 -27.73 -9.05
C GLU A 112 6.42 -28.71 -10.18
N ASN A 113 5.98 -28.19 -11.31
CA ASN A 113 5.64 -29.02 -12.48
C ASN A 113 6.88 -29.61 -13.16
N ARG A 114 7.96 -28.83 -13.29
CA ARG A 114 9.21 -29.29 -13.94
C ARG A 114 9.94 -30.35 -13.12
N THR A 115 9.97 -30.20 -11.80
CA THR A 115 10.70 -31.10 -10.89
C THR A 115 9.85 -32.25 -10.37
N HIS A 116 8.54 -32.21 -10.58
CA HIS A 116 7.57 -33.13 -9.97
C HIS A 116 7.65 -33.21 -8.43
N THR A 117 8.18 -32.17 -7.79
CA THR A 117 8.27 -32.05 -6.33
C THR A 117 7.49 -30.83 -5.84
N ARG A 118 7.09 -30.85 -4.56
CA ARG A 118 6.38 -29.78 -3.88
C ARG A 118 7.17 -29.28 -2.67
N LEU A 119 7.05 -27.98 -2.42
CA LEU A 119 7.47 -27.40 -1.15
C LEU A 119 6.42 -27.64 -0.07
N SER A 120 6.89 -27.87 1.16
CA SER A 120 6.03 -27.90 2.34
C SER A 120 5.44 -26.51 2.63
N PHE A 121 4.38 -26.45 3.44
CA PHE A 121 3.75 -25.17 3.81
C PHE A 121 4.72 -24.17 4.44
N GLY A 122 5.59 -24.60 5.37
CA GLY A 122 6.58 -23.71 6.00
C GLY A 122 7.57 -23.11 4.99
N TRP A 123 8.02 -23.91 4.02
CA TRP A 123 8.88 -23.43 2.93
C TRP A 123 8.15 -22.47 1.99
N LEU A 124 6.86 -22.68 1.72
CA LEU A 124 6.05 -21.74 0.93
C LEU A 124 5.88 -20.39 1.64
N VAL A 125 5.65 -20.41 2.96
CA VAL A 125 5.62 -19.18 3.76
C VAL A 125 6.96 -18.46 3.68
N LEU A 126 8.07 -19.17 3.84
CA LEU A 126 9.41 -18.58 3.75
C LEU A 126 9.71 -18.02 2.36
N VAL A 127 9.36 -18.74 1.29
CA VAL A 127 9.50 -18.27 -0.10
C VAL A 127 8.66 -17.03 -0.35
N THR A 128 7.44 -16.99 0.19
CA THR A 128 6.56 -15.82 0.05
C THR A 128 7.14 -14.62 0.77
N ALA A 129 7.61 -14.80 2.02
CA ALA A 129 8.27 -13.75 2.78
C ALA A 129 9.56 -13.25 2.09
N GLY A 130 10.37 -14.18 1.55
CA GLY A 130 11.56 -13.85 0.75
C GLY A 130 11.23 -13.08 -0.52
N THR A 131 10.18 -13.46 -1.25
CA THR A 131 9.69 -12.73 -2.43
C THR A 131 9.26 -11.31 -2.06
N VAL A 132 8.55 -11.11 -0.95
CA VAL A 132 8.18 -9.78 -0.44
C VAL A 132 9.41 -8.96 -0.10
N ALA A 133 10.40 -9.55 0.57
CA ALA A 133 11.65 -8.86 0.91
C ALA A 133 12.44 -8.45 -0.34
N LEU A 134 12.59 -9.34 -1.32
CA LEU A 134 13.20 -9.03 -2.61
C LEU A 134 12.43 -7.93 -3.35
N LEU A 135 11.09 -7.94 -3.29
CA LEU A 135 10.29 -6.87 -3.90
C LEU A 135 10.54 -5.51 -3.26
N ILE A 136 10.67 -5.43 -1.93
CA ILE A 136 11.03 -4.20 -1.22
C ILE A 136 12.43 -3.74 -1.66
N LEU A 137 13.39 -4.66 -1.72
CA LEU A 137 14.76 -4.36 -2.16
C LEU A 137 14.82 -3.88 -3.62
N THR A 138 14.12 -4.55 -4.52
CA THR A 138 14.03 -4.16 -5.94
C THR A 138 13.46 -2.75 -6.08
N ASN A 139 12.43 -2.41 -5.32
CA ASN A 139 11.87 -1.06 -5.32
C ASN A 139 12.84 -0.03 -4.73
N LEU A 140 13.59 -0.37 -3.67
CA LEU A 140 14.63 0.50 -3.11
C LEU A 140 15.70 0.84 -4.16
N LEU A 141 16.26 -0.18 -4.82
CA LEU A 141 17.30 -0.03 -5.84
C LEU A 141 16.78 0.71 -7.07
N ARG A 142 15.52 0.49 -7.45
CA ARG A 142 14.86 1.25 -8.51
C ARG A 142 14.80 2.73 -8.18
N ILE A 143 14.26 3.11 -7.02
CA ILE A 143 14.14 4.52 -6.62
C ILE A 143 15.53 5.17 -6.57
N LEU A 144 16.52 4.48 -5.97
CA LEU A 144 17.89 4.94 -5.92
C LEU A 144 18.45 5.22 -7.33
N THR A 145 18.24 4.29 -8.28
CA THR A 145 18.67 4.44 -9.68
C THR A 145 18.00 5.65 -10.34
N LEU A 146 16.67 5.77 -10.21
CA LEU A 146 15.92 6.89 -10.79
C LEU A 146 16.40 8.25 -10.26
N VAL A 147 16.68 8.35 -8.97
CA VAL A 147 17.16 9.59 -8.33
C VAL A 147 18.59 9.92 -8.75
N ILE A 148 19.50 8.93 -8.76
CA ILE A 148 20.92 9.14 -9.16
C ILE A 148 21.00 9.61 -10.62
N PHE A 149 20.24 8.96 -11.51
CA PHE A 149 20.22 9.30 -12.94
C PHE A 149 19.24 10.42 -13.30
N ARG A 150 18.54 10.99 -12.31
CA ARG A 150 17.57 12.08 -12.48
C ARG A 150 16.49 11.79 -13.53
N ILE A 151 15.99 10.56 -13.56
CA ILE A 151 14.99 10.10 -14.52
C ILE A 151 13.60 10.44 -13.99
N ALA A 152 12.88 11.31 -14.71
CA ALA A 152 11.53 11.74 -14.35
C ALA A 152 10.46 10.69 -14.75
N PRO A 153 9.28 10.67 -14.10
CA PRO A 153 8.21 9.72 -14.41
C PRO A 153 7.68 9.79 -15.85
N GLU A 154 7.82 10.93 -16.52
CA GLU A 154 7.37 11.14 -17.90
C GLU A 154 8.36 10.56 -18.94
N ASP A 155 9.57 10.22 -18.52
CA ASP A 155 10.62 9.68 -19.40
C ASP A 155 10.39 8.16 -19.61
N PRO A 156 10.36 7.65 -20.86
CA PRO A 156 10.28 6.22 -21.14
C PRO A 156 11.35 5.37 -20.44
N LEU A 157 12.53 5.94 -20.15
CA LEU A 157 13.59 5.28 -19.39
C LEU A 157 13.14 4.91 -17.98
N HIS A 158 12.19 5.64 -17.39
CA HIS A 158 11.65 5.33 -16.07
C HIS A 158 11.06 3.91 -16.01
N ASP A 159 10.29 3.56 -17.04
CA ASP A 159 9.62 2.26 -17.12
C ASP A 159 10.61 1.15 -17.49
N LEU A 160 11.58 1.44 -18.36
CA LEU A 160 12.65 0.51 -18.72
C LEU A 160 13.53 0.15 -17.52
N VAL A 161 13.93 1.15 -16.72
CA VAL A 161 14.69 0.94 -15.47
C VAL A 161 13.86 0.12 -14.49
N GLY A 162 12.55 0.38 -14.40
CA GLY A 162 11.64 -0.44 -13.60
C GLY A 162 11.64 -1.91 -14.01
N LEU A 163 11.52 -2.20 -15.30
CA LEU A 163 11.54 -3.56 -15.84
C LEU A 163 12.91 -4.24 -15.66
N ALA A 164 14.00 -3.51 -15.88
CA ALA A 164 15.36 -3.99 -15.67
C ALA A 164 15.59 -4.36 -14.19
N CYS A 165 15.18 -3.50 -13.25
CA CYS A 165 15.27 -3.78 -11.81
C CYS A 165 14.43 -5.02 -11.44
N LEU A 166 13.22 -5.16 -11.98
CA LEU A 166 12.38 -6.33 -11.78
C LEU A 166 13.10 -7.62 -12.24
N ALA A 167 13.63 -7.62 -13.46
CA ALA A 167 14.33 -8.77 -14.00
C ALA A 167 15.58 -9.13 -13.17
N LEU A 168 16.44 -8.14 -12.91
CA LEU A 168 17.75 -8.35 -12.29
C LEU A 168 17.69 -8.60 -10.79
N TYR A 169 16.83 -7.88 -10.05
CA TYR A 169 16.81 -7.92 -8.59
C TYR A 169 15.68 -8.77 -8.01
N LEU A 170 14.63 -9.09 -8.78
CA LEU A 170 13.59 -10.03 -8.35
C LEU A 170 13.67 -11.36 -9.08
N LEU A 171 13.52 -11.37 -10.42
CA LEU A 171 13.35 -12.62 -11.17
C LEU A 171 14.62 -13.48 -11.18
N VAL A 172 15.80 -12.90 -11.40
CA VAL A 172 17.07 -13.65 -11.40
C VAL A 172 17.35 -14.29 -10.02
N PRO A 173 17.32 -13.56 -8.89
CA PRO A 173 17.54 -14.17 -7.57
C PRO A 173 16.48 -15.21 -7.23
N LEU A 174 15.22 -14.96 -7.59
CA LEU A 174 14.12 -15.87 -7.28
C LEU A 174 14.19 -17.17 -8.12
N THR A 175 14.48 -17.09 -9.41
CA THR A 175 14.66 -18.26 -10.29
C THR A 175 15.80 -19.15 -9.80
N TRP A 176 16.94 -18.53 -9.51
CA TRP A 176 18.13 -19.23 -9.03
C TRP A 176 17.95 -19.81 -7.63
N GLY A 177 17.34 -19.05 -6.71
CA GLY A 177 17.08 -19.47 -5.34
C GLY A 177 16.03 -20.58 -5.24
N LEU A 178 14.92 -20.46 -5.97
CA LEU A 178 13.87 -21.47 -5.96
C LEU A 178 14.33 -22.77 -6.61
N HIS A 179 15.06 -22.71 -7.72
CA HIS A 179 15.56 -23.93 -8.37
C HIS A 179 16.37 -24.79 -7.38
N ARG A 180 17.33 -24.18 -6.68
CA ARG A 180 18.12 -24.88 -5.64
C ARG A 180 17.31 -25.33 -4.45
N LEU A 181 16.29 -24.56 -4.07
CA LEU A 181 15.43 -24.93 -2.96
C LEU A 181 14.64 -26.20 -3.31
N TYR A 182 14.05 -26.27 -4.50
CA TYR A 182 13.32 -27.46 -4.96
C TYR A 182 14.23 -28.69 -5.05
N GLU A 183 15.47 -28.55 -5.51
CA GLU A 183 16.44 -29.66 -5.53
C GLU A 183 16.78 -30.20 -4.14
N ARG A 184 16.83 -29.33 -3.12
CA ARG A 184 17.27 -29.71 -1.76
C ARG A 184 16.16 -30.18 -0.84
N VAL A 185 14.99 -29.53 -0.89
CA VAL A 185 13.91 -29.75 0.07
C VAL A 185 12.58 -30.14 -0.59
N GLY A 186 12.56 -30.25 -1.92
CA GLY A 186 11.38 -30.69 -2.66
C GLY A 186 10.96 -32.10 -2.25
N LYS A 187 9.68 -32.27 -1.93
CA LYS A 187 9.08 -33.58 -1.63
C LYS A 187 8.30 -34.08 -2.84
N PRO A 188 8.25 -35.39 -3.14
CA PRO A 188 7.47 -35.88 -4.26
C PRO A 188 6.00 -35.43 -4.16
N LEU A 189 5.41 -35.10 -5.31
CA LEU A 189 3.99 -34.77 -5.40
C LEU A 189 3.17 -36.00 -4.95
N PRO A 190 2.25 -35.84 -3.99
CA PRO A 190 1.45 -36.96 -3.49
C PRO A 190 0.49 -37.45 -4.58
N ALA A 191 0.25 -38.75 -4.60
CA ALA A 191 -0.84 -39.34 -5.37
C ALA A 191 -2.19 -38.73 -4.95
N HIS A 192 -3.12 -38.62 -5.90
CA HIS A 192 -4.38 -37.90 -5.75
C HIS A 192 -5.15 -38.27 -4.47
N SER A 193 -5.70 -37.28 -3.77
CA SER A 193 -6.65 -37.48 -2.67
C SER A 193 -7.86 -36.56 -2.86
N ASP A 194 -9.02 -37.15 -3.12
CA ASP A 194 -10.25 -36.40 -3.43
C ASP A 194 -10.84 -35.66 -2.21
N ARG A 195 -10.41 -36.00 -0.98
CA ARG A 195 -10.90 -35.36 0.26
C ARG A 195 -10.32 -33.97 0.53
N VAL A 196 -9.29 -33.56 -0.22
CA VAL A 196 -8.65 -32.24 -0.05
C VAL A 196 -9.62 -31.11 -0.42
N TRP A 197 -10.51 -31.32 -1.40
CA TRP A 197 -11.49 -30.32 -1.84
C TRP A 197 -12.58 -30.06 -0.81
N ALA A 198 -13.09 -31.09 -0.15
CA ALA A 198 -14.09 -30.91 0.91
C ALA A 198 -13.52 -30.10 2.09
N ARG A 199 -12.25 -30.34 2.46
CA ARG A 199 -11.57 -29.61 3.53
C ARG A 199 -11.27 -28.16 3.14
N LEU A 200 -10.80 -27.92 1.92
CA LEU A 200 -10.54 -26.56 1.43
C LEU A 200 -11.84 -25.77 1.23
N ALA A 201 -12.89 -26.37 0.65
CA ALA A 201 -14.19 -25.74 0.51
C ALA A 201 -14.83 -25.41 1.86
N ALA A 202 -14.74 -26.30 2.85
CA ALA A 202 -15.19 -26.03 4.21
C ALA A 202 -14.40 -24.89 4.86
N MET A 203 -13.06 -24.90 4.74
CA MET A 203 -12.21 -23.84 5.29
C MET A 203 -12.50 -22.49 4.63
N TYR A 204 -12.60 -22.44 3.29
CA TYR A 204 -12.95 -21.22 2.56
C TYR A 204 -14.38 -20.76 2.84
N GLY A 205 -15.32 -21.68 3.02
CA GLY A 205 -16.69 -21.37 3.45
C GLY A 205 -16.71 -20.71 4.83
N VAL A 206 -15.95 -21.26 5.79
CA VAL A 206 -15.83 -20.69 7.15
C VAL A 206 -15.14 -19.33 7.13
N VAL A 207 -14.02 -19.18 6.40
CA VAL A 207 -13.31 -17.89 6.29
C VAL A 207 -14.15 -16.86 5.55
N GLY A 208 -14.88 -17.27 4.51
CA GLY A 208 -15.81 -16.43 3.76
C GLY A 208 -16.98 -15.95 4.64
N LEU A 209 -17.59 -16.84 5.41
CA LEU A 209 -18.68 -16.51 6.35
C LEU A 209 -18.18 -15.65 7.52
N ALA A 210 -17.01 -15.94 8.07
CA ALA A 210 -16.39 -15.15 9.13
C ALA A 210 -16.00 -13.75 8.62
N GLY A 211 -15.39 -13.66 7.43
CA GLY A 211 -15.08 -12.40 6.77
C GLY A 211 -16.33 -11.59 6.46
N PHE A 212 -17.39 -12.23 5.95
CA PHE A 212 -18.68 -11.59 5.72
C PHE A 212 -19.27 -11.08 7.05
N GLY A 213 -19.28 -11.89 8.11
CA GLY A 213 -19.76 -11.48 9.43
C GLY A 213 -18.98 -10.32 10.05
N ILE A 214 -17.67 -10.24 9.83
CA ILE A 214 -16.82 -9.14 10.30
C ILE A 214 -17.06 -7.86 9.47
N ILE A 215 -17.21 -7.99 8.16
CA ILE A 215 -17.48 -6.86 7.25
C ILE A 215 -18.88 -6.30 7.48
N HIS A 216 -19.88 -7.16 7.74
CA HIS A 216 -21.27 -6.76 7.94
C HIS A 216 -21.58 -6.31 9.37
N ARG A 217 -20.66 -6.50 10.32
CA ARG A 217 -20.71 -5.78 11.59
C ARG A 217 -20.33 -4.33 11.34
N SER A 218 -21.34 -3.55 10.96
CA SER A 218 -21.32 -2.09 11.07
C SER A 218 -21.06 -1.73 12.53
N GLN A 219 -19.79 -1.57 12.91
CA GLN A 219 -19.47 -1.00 14.20
C GLN A 219 -20.01 0.43 14.23
N PRO A 220 -20.73 0.83 15.29
CA PRO A 220 -21.25 2.18 15.40
C PRO A 220 -20.07 3.16 15.31
N VAL A 221 -20.23 4.19 14.49
CA VAL A 221 -19.25 5.27 14.41
C VAL A 221 -19.26 5.96 15.76
N THR A 222 -18.22 5.76 16.56
CA THR A 222 -18.08 6.49 17.82
C THR A 222 -17.56 7.88 17.46
N PRO A 223 -18.31 8.96 17.74
CA PRO A 223 -17.82 10.31 17.49
C PRO A 223 -16.56 10.53 18.32
N VAL A 224 -15.51 11.04 17.67
CA VAL A 224 -14.30 11.47 18.37
C VAL A 224 -14.49 12.94 18.70
N ALA A 225 -14.45 13.27 19.98
CA ALA A 225 -14.45 14.67 20.42
C ALA A 225 -13.12 15.30 19.97
N VAL A 226 -13.22 16.37 19.19
CA VAL A 226 -12.10 17.20 18.78
C VAL A 226 -12.46 18.61 19.21
N ASP A 227 -11.53 19.30 19.87
CA ASP A 227 -11.72 20.70 20.21
C ASP A 227 -11.74 21.52 18.92
N VAL A 228 -12.84 22.24 18.68
CA VAL A 228 -13.05 23.01 17.45
C VAL A 228 -12.89 24.49 17.76
N PRO A 229 -12.00 25.21 17.06
CA PRO A 229 -11.84 26.64 17.26
C PRO A 229 -13.10 27.44 16.92
N SER A 230 -13.21 28.61 17.52
CA SER A 230 -14.32 29.52 17.24
C SER A 230 -14.39 29.96 15.76
N GLY A 231 -15.62 30.15 15.27
CA GLY A 231 -15.88 30.65 13.92
C GLY A 231 -15.99 29.58 12.82
N TYR A 232 -15.90 28.29 13.17
CA TYR A 232 -16.23 27.19 12.26
C TYR A 232 -17.73 26.88 12.32
N VAL A 233 -18.34 26.71 11.14
CA VAL A 233 -19.70 26.17 11.02
C VAL A 233 -19.61 24.67 10.76
N SER A 234 -20.23 23.87 11.61
CA SER A 234 -20.23 22.41 11.48
C SER A 234 -21.42 21.91 10.65
N ARG A 235 -21.15 20.95 9.75
CA ARG A 235 -22.14 20.19 9.02
C ARG A 235 -21.83 18.70 9.17
N GLN A 236 -22.80 17.93 9.66
CA GLN A 236 -22.69 16.48 9.67
C GLN A 236 -22.96 15.94 8.26
N LEU A 237 -22.12 15.01 7.82
CA LEU A 237 -22.22 14.33 6.54
C LEU A 237 -22.50 12.84 6.77
N ASP A 238 -22.82 12.15 5.69
CA ASP A 238 -23.03 10.70 5.70
C ASP A 238 -21.82 9.95 6.27
N HIS A 239 -22.08 8.76 6.77
CA HIS A 239 -21.06 7.87 7.36
C HIS A 239 -20.36 8.40 8.61
N GLY A 240 -20.89 9.45 9.25
CA GLY A 240 -20.39 10.00 10.51
C GLY A 240 -19.25 11.00 10.34
N PHE A 241 -19.05 11.53 9.14
CA PHE A 241 -18.08 12.60 8.92
C PHE A 241 -18.63 13.94 9.41
N THR A 242 -17.74 14.80 9.90
CA THR A 242 -18.10 16.18 10.23
C THR A 242 -17.24 17.11 9.42
N GLN A 243 -17.90 18.00 8.70
CA GLN A 243 -17.28 19.08 7.95
C GLN A 243 -17.36 20.36 8.76
N TYR A 244 -16.25 21.07 8.87
CA TYR A 244 -16.14 22.38 9.48
C TYR A 244 -15.69 23.37 8.41
N SER A 245 -16.49 24.39 8.17
CA SER A 245 -16.18 25.43 7.18
C SER A 245 -16.02 26.79 7.83
N LYS A 246 -15.00 27.53 7.40
CA LYS A 246 -14.73 28.94 7.74
C LYS A 246 -14.12 29.60 6.50
N THR A 247 -14.28 30.90 6.34
CA THR A 247 -13.71 31.62 5.17
C THR A 247 -12.23 31.28 4.97
N GLY A 248 -11.90 30.74 3.79
CA GLY A 248 -10.53 30.34 3.43
C GLY A 248 -10.06 28.97 3.94
N SER A 249 -10.90 28.22 4.69
CA SER A 249 -10.51 26.92 5.24
C SER A 249 -11.65 25.90 5.25
N LEU A 250 -11.29 24.65 4.98
CA LEU A 250 -12.21 23.52 5.07
C LEU A 250 -11.57 22.40 5.86
N VAL A 251 -12.21 21.98 6.95
CA VAL A 251 -11.70 20.91 7.81
C VAL A 251 -12.69 19.75 7.84
N TYR A 252 -12.19 18.54 7.65
CA TYR A 252 -12.97 17.31 7.81
C TYR A 252 -12.44 16.53 9.00
N VAL A 253 -13.33 16.14 9.90
CA VAL A 253 -13.07 15.14 10.93
C VAL A 253 -13.78 13.86 10.53
N LYS A 254 -12.99 12.81 10.28
CA LYS A 254 -13.46 11.52 9.79
C LYS A 254 -13.14 10.44 10.81
N PRO A 255 -14.14 9.96 11.58
CA PRO A 255 -13.90 8.91 12.57
C PRO A 255 -13.37 7.64 11.91
N VAL A 256 -12.38 7.03 12.53
CA VAL A 256 -11.86 5.72 12.13
C VAL A 256 -12.71 4.65 12.80
N ARG A 257 -13.50 3.94 11.98
CA ARG A 257 -14.47 2.94 12.47
C ARG A 257 -13.80 1.79 13.21
N THR A 258 -12.68 1.28 12.69
CA THR A 258 -11.98 0.14 13.28
C THR A 258 -10.47 0.24 13.06
N ALA A 259 -9.69 -0.44 13.89
CA ALA A 259 -8.23 -0.51 13.72
C ALA A 259 -7.81 -1.14 12.38
N TYR A 260 -8.71 -1.85 11.70
CA TYR A 260 -8.49 -2.50 10.41
C TYR A 260 -9.27 -1.84 9.25
N SER A 261 -9.90 -0.68 9.42
CA SER A 261 -10.59 -0.01 8.30
C SER A 261 -9.59 0.66 7.35
N ALA A 262 -9.64 0.37 6.05
CA ALA A 262 -8.87 1.09 5.02
C ALA A 262 -9.52 2.40 4.57
N GLU A 263 -10.79 2.64 4.94
CA GLU A 263 -11.68 3.64 4.34
C GLU A 263 -11.32 5.11 4.62
N HIS A 264 -10.24 5.38 5.36
CA HIS A 264 -9.84 6.75 5.74
C HIS A 264 -8.35 7.01 5.52
N SER A 265 -7.72 6.33 4.56
CA SER A 265 -6.45 6.82 4.02
C SER A 265 -6.74 8.06 3.16
N PRO A 266 -6.21 9.25 3.49
CA PRO A 266 -6.47 10.48 2.73
C PRO A 266 -6.20 10.30 1.22
N LEU A 267 -5.16 9.53 0.89
CA LEU A 267 -4.77 9.16 -0.47
C LEU A 267 -5.89 8.47 -1.26
N VAL A 268 -6.65 7.58 -0.62
CA VAL A 268 -7.73 6.82 -1.26
C VAL A 268 -8.93 7.73 -1.47
N CYS A 269 -9.29 8.53 -0.47
CA CYS A 269 -10.43 9.45 -0.56
C CYS A 269 -10.23 10.50 -1.67
N TRP A 270 -9.05 11.12 -1.72
CA TRP A 270 -8.78 12.18 -2.72
C TRP A 270 -8.70 11.65 -4.13
N LYS A 271 -8.06 10.48 -4.33
CA LYS A 271 -8.05 9.82 -5.63
C LYS A 271 -9.46 9.43 -6.08
N GLY A 272 -10.30 8.95 -5.16
CA GLY A 272 -11.72 8.68 -5.41
C GLY A 272 -12.53 9.93 -5.78
N SER A 273 -12.16 11.10 -5.27
CA SER A 273 -12.74 12.40 -5.64
C SER A 273 -12.13 13.06 -6.88
N GLY A 274 -11.25 12.35 -7.61
CA GLY A 274 -10.66 12.82 -8.87
C GLY A 274 -9.44 13.74 -8.72
N TYR A 275 -8.85 13.85 -7.52
CA TYR A 275 -7.61 14.59 -7.33
C TYR A 275 -6.40 13.69 -7.56
N ALA A 276 -5.42 14.23 -8.30
CA ALA A 276 -4.06 13.73 -8.30
C ALA A 276 -3.35 14.22 -7.03
N PHE A 277 -2.68 13.30 -6.35
CA PHE A 277 -1.96 13.60 -5.13
C PHE A 277 -0.49 13.87 -5.46
N GLY A 278 0.03 15.03 -5.05
CA GLY A 278 1.40 15.42 -5.33
C GLY A 278 2.35 15.18 -4.16
N ALA A 279 3.38 16.02 -4.11
CA ALA A 279 4.33 16.21 -3.02
C ALA A 279 3.70 16.10 -1.62
N VAL A 280 4.16 15.12 -0.82
CA VAL A 280 3.86 15.00 0.61
C VAL A 280 5.09 15.32 1.40
N ALA A 281 4.96 16.23 2.35
CA ALA A 281 6.00 16.57 3.30
C ALA A 281 5.52 16.28 4.73
N GLU A 282 6.46 15.96 5.60
CA GLU A 282 6.23 16.01 7.04
C GLU A 282 6.61 17.42 7.53
N LYS A 283 5.77 18.02 8.36
CA LYS A 283 6.07 19.29 9.03
C LYS A 283 5.79 19.19 10.53
N VAL A 284 6.52 19.98 11.30
CA VAL A 284 6.21 20.25 12.70
C VAL A 284 5.63 21.65 12.78
N ILE A 285 4.40 21.78 13.24
CA ILE A 285 3.71 23.07 13.45
C ILE A 285 3.32 23.13 14.92
N ASP A 286 3.84 24.10 15.66
CA ASP A 286 3.64 24.25 17.12
C ASP A 286 3.85 22.95 17.93
N GLY A 287 4.93 22.23 17.60
CA GLY A 287 5.28 20.96 18.25
C GLY A 287 4.51 19.75 17.75
N HIS A 288 3.51 19.94 16.89
CA HIS A 288 2.69 18.88 16.33
C HIS A 288 3.24 18.40 14.98
N ARG A 289 3.59 17.10 14.92
CA ARG A 289 3.92 16.44 13.65
C ARG A 289 2.66 16.26 12.82
N ILE A 290 2.69 16.73 11.59
CA ILE A 290 1.58 16.65 10.63
C ILE A 290 2.12 16.30 9.24
N TYR A 291 1.29 15.65 8.43
CA TYR A 291 1.56 15.62 6.99
C TYR A 291 0.96 16.84 6.32
N VAL A 292 1.66 17.35 5.31
CA VAL A 292 1.16 18.36 4.38
C VAL A 292 1.35 17.89 2.95
N GLY A 293 0.48 18.32 2.04
CA GLY A 293 0.63 18.02 0.62
C GLY A 293 -0.24 18.88 -0.27
N SER A 294 -0.14 18.65 -1.58
CA SER A 294 -0.97 19.33 -2.58
C SER A 294 -1.89 18.38 -3.34
N LEU A 295 -3.10 18.84 -3.60
CA LEU A 295 -4.13 18.17 -4.39
C LEU A 295 -4.27 18.90 -5.73
N GLN A 296 -4.25 18.18 -6.85
CA GLN A 296 -4.42 18.77 -8.18
C GLN A 296 -5.64 18.15 -8.88
N ARG A 297 -6.52 18.97 -9.45
CA ARG A 297 -7.64 18.52 -10.30
C ARG A 297 -7.85 19.52 -11.44
N GLY A 298 -7.47 19.13 -12.67
CA GLY A 298 -7.46 20.08 -13.78
C GLY A 298 -6.48 21.22 -13.50
N SER A 299 -6.94 22.47 -13.60
CA SER A 299 -6.17 23.67 -13.24
C SER A 299 -6.22 24.03 -11.75
N GLU A 300 -7.10 23.39 -10.97
CA GLU A 300 -7.29 23.68 -9.55
C GLU A 300 -6.21 22.98 -8.71
N ARG A 301 -5.50 23.76 -7.90
CA ARG A 301 -4.52 23.27 -6.92
C ARG A 301 -4.94 23.66 -5.51
N LEU A 302 -5.09 22.67 -4.63
CA LEU A 302 -5.38 22.86 -3.22
C LEU A 302 -4.20 22.36 -2.37
N TYR A 303 -4.13 22.83 -1.13
CA TYR A 303 -3.11 22.44 -0.16
C TYR A 303 -3.80 21.88 1.06
N THR A 304 -3.24 20.82 1.62
CA THR A 304 -3.90 20.08 2.69
C THR A 304 -2.90 19.63 3.75
N ALA A 305 -3.38 19.57 5.00
CA ALA A 305 -2.68 18.98 6.12
C ALA A 305 -3.54 17.91 6.78
N TRP A 306 -2.93 16.87 7.32
CA TRP A 306 -3.68 15.82 8.02
C TRP A 306 -2.87 15.09 9.10
N TRP A 307 -3.60 14.60 10.10
CA TRP A 307 -3.11 13.78 11.20
C TRP A 307 -4.26 12.93 11.77
N PHE A 308 -3.92 11.96 12.60
CA PHE A 308 -4.87 11.16 13.36
C PHE A 308 -4.88 11.62 14.83
N THR A 309 -6.06 11.70 15.43
CA THR A 309 -6.22 12.03 16.86
C THR A 309 -7.37 11.23 17.48
N ASN A 310 -7.28 10.87 18.75
CA ASN A 310 -8.42 10.39 19.55
C ASN A 310 -8.87 11.41 20.61
N GLY A 311 -8.46 12.67 20.47
CA GLY A 311 -8.68 13.75 21.43
C GLY A 311 -7.60 13.83 22.52
N VAL A 312 -6.85 12.75 22.77
CA VAL A 312 -5.77 12.72 23.78
C VAL A 312 -4.40 12.51 23.15
N GLN A 313 -4.31 11.62 22.18
CA GLN A 313 -3.10 11.25 21.45
C GLN A 313 -3.21 11.71 20.01
N GLN A 314 -2.10 12.22 19.48
CA GLN A 314 -1.96 12.56 18.07
C GLN A 314 -0.85 11.73 17.42
N THR A 315 -1.08 11.33 16.17
CA THR A 315 -0.05 10.68 15.37
C THR A 315 -0.28 10.90 13.88
N ILE A 316 0.79 10.88 13.09
CA ILE A 316 0.73 10.79 11.63
C ILE A 316 0.90 9.34 11.15
N GLY A 317 1.33 8.44 12.04
CA GLY A 317 1.63 7.06 11.72
C GLY A 317 0.37 6.20 11.63
N GLN A 318 0.09 5.65 10.45
CA GLN A 318 -1.05 4.73 10.30
C GLN A 318 -0.89 3.46 11.14
N PHE A 319 0.32 2.94 11.30
CA PHE A 319 0.55 1.78 12.15
C PHE A 319 0.33 2.10 13.63
N ASP A 320 0.75 3.28 14.07
CA ASP A 320 0.69 3.70 15.47
C ASP A 320 -0.75 3.80 15.97
N PHE A 321 -1.62 4.58 15.31
CA PHE A 321 -3.02 4.69 15.77
C PHE A 321 -3.74 3.34 15.75
N ARG A 322 -3.46 2.49 14.74
CA ARG A 322 -4.08 1.16 14.62
C ARG A 322 -3.64 0.27 15.77
N TRP A 323 -2.35 0.25 16.08
CA TRP A 323 -1.81 -0.51 17.19
C TRP A 323 -2.37 -0.04 18.54
N ARG A 324 -2.56 1.27 18.70
CA ARG A 324 -3.21 1.86 19.88
C ARG A 324 -4.65 1.42 20.03
N MET A 325 -5.45 1.50 18.96
CA MET A 325 -6.83 1.01 18.97
C MET A 325 -6.91 -0.49 19.25
N LEU A 326 -6.00 -1.31 18.70
CA LEU A 326 -5.93 -2.75 18.99
C LEU A 326 -5.59 -3.06 20.46
N ARG A 327 -4.85 -2.16 21.13
CA ARG A 327 -4.57 -2.25 22.58
C ARG A 327 -5.71 -1.73 23.46
N GLY A 328 -6.81 -1.27 22.86
CA GLY A 328 -7.98 -0.79 23.58
C GLY A 328 -8.03 0.71 23.83
N GLU A 329 -7.14 1.52 23.22
CA GLU A 329 -7.29 2.98 23.26
C GLU A 329 -8.58 3.43 22.52
N PRO A 330 -9.14 4.61 22.87
CA PRO A 330 -10.31 5.17 22.19
C PRO A 330 -10.12 5.29 20.68
N ALA A 331 -11.25 5.29 19.96
CA ALA A 331 -11.26 5.42 18.51
C ALA A 331 -10.57 6.71 18.06
N PHE A 332 -9.76 6.61 17.02
CA PHE A 332 -9.13 7.76 16.37
C PHE A 332 -10.05 8.37 15.31
N ALA A 333 -9.80 9.61 14.95
CA ALA A 333 -10.34 10.29 13.79
C ALA A 333 -9.18 10.84 12.96
N LEU A 334 -9.36 10.85 11.64
CA LEU A 334 -8.52 11.61 10.72
C LEU A 334 -9.03 13.05 10.68
N VAL A 335 -8.16 14.00 11.05
CA VAL A 335 -8.40 15.42 10.83
C VAL A 335 -7.74 15.82 9.53
N ASN A 336 -8.46 16.52 8.67
CA ASN A 336 -7.98 16.97 7.40
C ASN A 336 -8.32 18.44 7.14
N VAL A 337 -7.30 19.29 7.11
CA VAL A 337 -7.40 20.72 6.80
C VAL A 337 -7.08 20.92 5.33
N THR A 338 -7.90 21.69 4.60
CA THR A 338 -7.68 22.02 3.19
C THR A 338 -7.89 23.52 2.95
N VAL A 339 -6.99 24.11 2.16
CA VAL A 339 -6.94 25.55 1.84
C VAL A 339 -6.63 25.76 0.36
N ALA A 340 -7.01 26.92 -0.18
CA ALA A 340 -6.74 27.27 -1.57
C ALA A 340 -5.33 27.82 -1.79
N ARG A 341 -4.75 28.53 -0.80
CA ARG A 341 -3.42 29.14 -0.92
C ARG A 341 -2.44 28.48 0.06
N PRO A 342 -1.21 28.19 -0.37
CA PRO A 342 -0.24 27.47 0.46
C PRO A 342 0.17 28.26 1.70
N ALA A 343 0.21 29.59 1.60
CA ALA A 343 0.56 30.49 2.70
C ALA A 343 -0.44 30.45 3.87
N ASP A 344 -1.70 30.07 3.60
CA ASP A 344 -2.74 30.04 4.63
C ASP A 344 -2.70 28.72 5.44
N LEU A 345 -2.08 27.66 4.92
CA LEU A 345 -2.17 26.31 5.49
C LEU A 345 -1.60 26.25 6.91
N GLU A 346 -0.39 26.78 7.10
CA GLU A 346 0.27 26.74 8.40
C GLU A 346 -0.49 27.56 9.44
N LYS A 347 -0.93 28.77 9.08
CA LYS A 347 -1.76 29.59 9.96
C LYS A 347 -3.03 28.87 10.39
N ILE A 348 -3.76 28.28 9.44
CA ILE A 348 -5.03 27.60 9.73
C ILE A 348 -4.81 26.35 10.57
N VAL A 349 -3.71 25.62 10.38
CA VAL A 349 -3.37 24.48 11.22
C VAL A 349 -3.02 24.91 12.64
N ARG A 350 -2.28 26.02 12.81
CA ARG A 350 -2.02 26.61 14.14
C ARG A 350 -3.31 27.04 14.83
N ASP A 351 -4.19 27.73 14.11
CA ASP A 351 -5.50 28.17 14.61
C ASP A 351 -6.43 26.97 14.94
N TRP A 352 -6.15 25.78 14.40
CA TRP A 352 -6.93 24.56 14.66
C TRP A 352 -6.55 23.87 15.98
N TYR A 353 -5.29 24.00 16.40
CA TYR A 353 -4.84 23.61 17.73
C TYR A 353 -5.23 24.68 18.76
#